data_AF-A0A2V8FVN7-F1
#
_entry.id   AF-A0A2V8FVN7-F1
#
_cell.length_a   1.000
_cell.length_b   1.000
_cell.length_c   1.000
_cell.angle_alpha   90.00
_cell.angle_beta   90.00
_cell.angle_gamma   90.00
#
_symmetry.space_group_name_H-M   'P 1'
#
loop_
_entity.id
_entity.type
_entity.pdbx_description
1 polymer ?
#
loop_
_entity_poly.entity_id
_entity_poly.type
_entity_poly.pdbx_seq_one_letter_code
_entity_poly.pdbx_strand_id
1 'polypeptide(L)'
;MTRASRLRVLITAAIGAALIYYVFRRIDIRLTLDAVASARLPYLLAGFALMVAAYAVRAARWLIWDRPFGYRDSLKAILVGFMGNNLLPARLGEFLRADWTAARSSAEFGRTSALASIAAER
;
A
#
# COMPACT_ATOMS: atom_id res chain seq x y z
N MET A 1 -12.03 12.22 -17.94
CA MET A 1 -10.94 12.92 -17.20
C MET A 1 -10.89 14.38 -17.62
N THR A 2 -11.27 15.29 -16.72
CA THR A 2 -11.32 16.73 -16.97
C THR A 2 -9.92 17.33 -17.17
N ARG A 3 -9.79 18.42 -17.93
CA ARG A 3 -8.51 19.09 -18.25
C ARG A 3 -7.72 19.46 -16.99
N ALA A 4 -8.42 19.83 -15.91
CA ALA A 4 -7.88 20.10 -14.59
C ALA A 4 -7.24 18.86 -13.92
N SER A 5 -7.78 17.65 -14.13
CA SER A 5 -7.23 16.43 -13.55
C SER A 5 -5.90 16.04 -14.20
N ARG A 6 -5.75 16.26 -15.51
CA ARG A 6 -4.50 15.98 -16.24
C ARG A 6 -3.38 16.93 -15.82
N LEU A 7 -3.70 18.22 -15.65
CA LEU A 7 -2.74 19.22 -15.19
C LEU A 7 -2.21 18.89 -13.79
N ARG A 8 -3.08 18.47 -12.87
CA ARG A 8 -2.67 18.06 -11.52
C ARG A 8 -1.69 16.88 -11.56
N VAL A 9 -2.00 15.84 -12.35
CA VAL A 9 -1.11 14.67 -12.50
C VAL A 9 0.25 15.07 -13.07
N LEU A 10 0.27 15.92 -14.10
CA LEU A 10 1.52 16.41 -14.70
C LEU A 10 2.36 17.22 -13.70
N ILE A 11 1.73 18.10 -12.91
CA ILE A 11 2.42 18.88 -11.89
C ILE A 11 3.02 17.96 -10.83
N THR A 12 2.25 17.00 -10.29
CA THR A 12 2.76 16.09 -9.26
C THR A 12 3.88 15.19 -9.80
N ALA A 13 3.77 14.73 -11.05
CA ALA A 13 4.81 13.96 -11.71
C ALA A 13 6.08 14.79 -11.94
N ALA A 14 5.95 16.03 -12.40
CA ALA A 14 7.08 16.94 -12.62
C ALA A 14 7.80 17.27 -11.32
N ILE A 15 7.06 17.54 -10.23
CA ILE A 15 7.64 17.76 -8.90
C ILE A 15 8.38 16.50 -8.43
N GLY A 16 7.75 15.31 -8.57
CA GLY A 16 8.38 14.04 -8.22
C GLY A 16 9.69 13.81 -8.97
N ALA A 17 9.69 14.02 -10.30
CA ALA A 17 10.87 13.89 -11.13
C ALA A 17 11.97 14.90 -10.77
N ALA A 18 11.61 16.16 -10.50
CA ALA A 18 12.55 17.20 -10.09
C ALA A 18 13.21 16.88 -8.74
N LEU A 19 12.45 16.39 -7.77
CA LEU A 19 12.98 15.97 -6.48
C LEU A 19 13.90 14.75 -6.61
N ILE A 20 13.51 13.74 -7.40
CA ILE A 20 14.36 12.59 -7.68
C ILE A 20 15.69 13.04 -8.29
N TYR A 21 15.63 13.89 -9.32
CA TYR A 21 16.82 14.45 -9.95
C TYR A 21 17.71 15.22 -8.95
N TYR A 22 17.10 16.07 -8.11
CA TYR A 22 17.82 16.82 -7.09
C TYR A 22 18.54 15.90 -6.08
N VAL A 23 17.87 14.83 -5.65
CA VAL A 23 18.43 13.82 -4.74
C VAL A 23 19.61 13.11 -5.38
N PHE A 24 19.47 12.61 -6.61
CA PHE A 24 20.57 11.95 -7.33
C PHE A 24 21.76 12.87 -7.59
N ARG A 25 21.53 14.18 -7.75
CA ARG A 25 22.62 15.16 -7.90
C ARG A 25 23.38 15.41 -6.60
N ARG A 26 22.72 15.27 -5.45
CA ARG A 26 23.30 15.54 -4.12
C ARG A 26 23.97 14.32 -3.49
N ILE A 27 23.53 13.12 -3.85
CA ILE A 27 23.98 11.87 -3.24
C ILE A 27 25.19 11.31 -3.99
N ASP A 28 26.21 10.88 -3.22
CA ASP A 28 27.26 10.02 -3.75
C ASP A 28 26.72 8.58 -3.84
N ILE A 29 26.49 8.12 -5.07
CA ILE A 29 25.94 6.80 -5.36
C ILE A 29 26.86 5.70 -4.82
N ARG A 30 28.19 5.87 -4.87
CA ARG A 30 29.14 4.86 -4.40
C ARG A 30 29.08 4.73 -2.89
N LEU A 31 29.14 5.86 -2.18
CA LEU A 31 29.02 5.89 -0.72
C LEU A 31 27.70 5.27 -0.25
N THR A 32 26.61 5.51 -1.00
CA THR A 32 25.29 4.96 -0.69
C THR A 32 25.25 3.45 -0.89
N LEU A 33 25.83 2.93 -1.97
CA LEU A 33 25.91 1.49 -2.22
C LEU A 33 26.77 0.79 -1.15
N ASP A 34 27.87 1.39 -0.71
CA ASP A 34 28.70 0.86 0.36
C ASP A 34 27.96 0.84 1.71
N ALA A 35 27.17 1.89 2.00
CA ALA A 35 26.30 1.93 3.17
C ALA A 35 25.21 0.84 3.13
N VAL A 36 24.65 0.55 1.96
CA VAL A 36 23.69 -0.54 1.76
C VAL A 36 24.35 -1.91 1.90
N ALA A 37 25.56 -2.08 1.35
CA ALA A 37 26.32 -3.32 1.44
C ALA A 37 26.78 -3.64 2.88
N SER A 38 27.05 -2.60 3.67
CA SER A 38 27.39 -2.74 5.10
C SER A 38 26.17 -2.86 6.02
N ALA A 39 24.96 -2.89 5.47
CA ALA A 39 23.75 -3.06 6.26
C ALA A 39 23.74 -4.39 7.01
N ARG A 40 23.47 -4.33 8.32
CA ARG A 40 23.45 -5.51 9.17
C ARG A 40 22.17 -6.30 8.95
N LEU A 41 22.32 -7.54 8.49
CA LEU A 41 21.22 -8.45 8.19
C LEU A 41 20.21 -8.63 9.35
N PRO A 42 20.61 -8.69 10.64
CA PRO A 42 19.65 -8.82 11.74
C PRO A 42 18.62 -7.69 11.80
N TYR A 43 19.02 -6.45 11.52
CA TYR A 43 18.08 -5.32 11.53
C TYR A 43 17.14 -5.34 10.33
N LEU A 44 17.63 -5.80 9.16
CA LEU A 44 16.78 -6.00 7.98
C LEU A 44 15.72 -7.08 8.23
N LEU A 45 16.13 -8.21 8.82
CA LEU A 45 15.21 -9.29 9.19
C LEU A 45 14.21 -8.86 10.26
N ALA A 46 14.65 -8.10 11.26
CA ALA A 46 13.75 -7.54 12.28
C ALA A 46 12.72 -6.58 11.66
N GLY A 47 13.15 -5.67 10.77
CA GLY A 47 12.26 -4.77 10.04
C GLY A 47 11.25 -5.53 9.17
N PHE A 48 11.71 -6.56 8.46
CA PHE A 48 10.84 -7.42 7.66
C PHE A 48 9.83 -8.18 8.52
N ALA A 49 10.26 -8.76 9.64
CA ALA A 49 9.38 -9.46 10.58
C ALA A 49 8.32 -8.51 11.16
N LEU A 50 8.70 -7.29 11.52
CA LEU A 50 7.77 -6.25 11.98
C LEU A 50 6.77 -5.86 10.89
N MET A 51 7.21 -5.76 9.63
CA MET A 51 6.31 -5.49 8.50
C MET A 51 5.27 -6.61 8.32
N VAL A 52 5.70 -7.87 8.36
CA VAL A 52 4.80 -9.03 8.27
C VAL A 52 3.84 -9.07 9.47
N ALA A 53 4.33 -8.82 10.68
CA ALA A 53 3.51 -8.73 11.88
C ALA A 53 2.47 -7.60 11.78
N ALA A 54 2.84 -6.44 11.23
CA ALA A 54 1.91 -5.35 10.99
C ALA A 54 0.76 -5.75 10.04
N TYR A 55 1.06 -6.52 8.98
CA TYR A 55 0.01 -7.06 8.10
C TYR A 55 -0.88 -8.09 8.82
N ALA A 56 -0.31 -8.95 9.65
CA ALA A 56 -1.05 -9.91 10.45
C ALA A 56 -2.00 -9.23 11.45
N VAL A 57 -1.55 -8.18 12.14
CA VAL A 57 -2.37 -7.38 13.06
C VAL A 57 -3.49 -6.66 12.31
N ARG A 58 -3.20 -6.07 11.14
CA ARG A 58 -4.23 -5.44 10.31
C ARG A 58 -5.31 -6.44 9.86
N ALA A 59 -4.92 -7.67 9.53
CA ALA A 59 -5.86 -8.74 9.17
C ALA A 59 -6.76 -9.13 10.34
N ALA A 60 -6.18 -9.24 11.54
CA ALA A 60 -6.95 -9.51 12.77
C ALA A 60 -7.90 -8.35 13.12
N ARG A 61 -7.45 -7.10 12.98
CA ARG A 61 -8.29 -5.91 13.22
C ARG A 61 -9.50 -5.88 12.29
N TRP A 62 -9.34 -6.30 11.04
CA TRP A 62 -10.44 -6.32 10.07
C TRP A 62 -11.51 -7.38 10.37
N LEU A 63 -11.16 -8.46 11.08
CA LEU A 63 -12.14 -9.43 11.60
C LEU A 63 -13.13 -8.80 12.58
N ILE A 64 -12.76 -7.70 13.24
CA ILE A 64 -13.63 -6.99 14.19
C ILE A 64 -14.78 -6.28 13.45
N TRP A 65 -14.53 -5.83 12.22
CA TRP A 65 -15.48 -5.05 11.42
C TRP A 65 -16.34 -5.89 10.49
N ASP A 66 -15.82 -7.01 9.96
CA ASP A 66 -16.48 -7.77 8.91
C ASP A 66 -16.60 -9.25 9.32
N ARG A 67 -17.72 -9.60 9.98
CA ARG A 67 -17.98 -10.93 10.55
C ARG A 67 -18.13 -12.11 9.56
N PRO A 68 -18.43 -11.94 8.25
CA PRO A 68 -18.51 -13.09 7.34
C PRO A 68 -17.14 -13.59 6.84
N PHE A 69 -16.02 -12.92 7.16
CA PHE A 69 -14.70 -13.28 6.64
C PHE A 69 -13.80 -13.97 7.67
N GLY A 70 -13.18 -15.09 7.25
CA GLY A 70 -12.11 -15.72 8.02
C GLY A 70 -10.79 -14.94 7.96
N TYR A 71 -9.92 -15.14 8.95
CA TYR A 71 -8.62 -14.46 9.05
C TYR A 71 -7.76 -14.58 7.79
N ARG A 72 -7.78 -15.76 7.15
CA ARG A 72 -7.02 -16.04 5.93
C ARG A 72 -7.48 -15.18 4.75
N ASP A 73 -8.78 -14.94 4.65
CA ASP A 73 -9.34 -14.14 3.57
C ASP A 73 -9.11 -12.64 3.81
N SER A 74 -9.22 -12.20 5.06
CA SER A 74 -8.82 -10.83 5.48
C SER A 74 -7.34 -10.56 5.17
N LEU A 75 -6.45 -11.51 5.48
CA LEU A 75 -5.02 -11.39 5.18
C LEU A 75 -4.76 -11.30 3.67
N LYS A 76 -5.39 -12.16 2.86
CA LYS A 76 -5.27 -12.09 1.40
C LYS A 76 -5.76 -10.76 0.84
N ALA A 77 -6.91 -10.28 1.31
CA ALA A 77 -7.46 -8.99 0.89
C ALA A 77 -6.50 -7.83 1.18
N ILE A 78 -5.89 -7.81 2.37
CA ILE A 78 -4.88 -6.80 2.74
C ILE A 78 -3.65 -6.91 1.85
N LEU A 79 -3.12 -8.12 1.62
CA LEU A 79 -1.93 -8.31 0.79
C LEU A 79 -2.19 -7.88 -0.66
N VAL A 80 -3.34 -8.22 -1.24
CA VAL A 80 -3.74 -7.77 -2.59
C VAL A 80 -3.87 -6.25 -2.65
N GLY A 81 -4.48 -5.63 -1.62
CA GLY A 81 -4.59 -4.18 -1.57
C GLY A 81 -3.25 -3.47 -1.42
N PHE A 82 -2.35 -4.01 -0.60
CA PHE A 82 -0.99 -3.49 -0.45
C PHE A 82 -0.19 -3.67 -1.74
N MET A 83 -0.26 -4.83 -2.38
CA MET A 83 0.36 -5.04 -3.69
C MET A 83 -0.15 -4.02 -4.70
N GLY A 84 -1.46 -3.84 -4.78
CA GLY A 84 -2.09 -2.85 -5.65
C GLY A 84 -1.62 -1.42 -5.37
N ASN A 85 -1.43 -1.04 -4.11
CA ASN A 85 -0.94 0.29 -3.75
C ASN A 85 0.55 0.51 -4.06
N ASN A 86 1.35 -0.55 -4.13
CA ASN A 86 2.75 -0.46 -4.51
C ASN A 86 2.94 -0.40 -6.03
N LEU A 87 2.07 -1.07 -6.80
CA LEU A 87 2.16 -1.12 -8.27
C LEU A 87 1.35 -0.01 -8.95
N LEU A 88 0.18 0.33 -8.40
CA LEU A 88 -0.75 1.25 -9.04
C LEU A 88 -0.68 2.66 -8.42
N PRO A 89 -0.66 3.71 -9.26
CA PRO A 89 -0.74 5.08 -8.78
C PRO A 89 -2.11 5.36 -8.15
N ALA A 90 -2.19 6.44 -7.37
CA ALA A 90 -3.44 6.93 -6.75
C ALA A 90 -4.14 5.96 -5.77
N ARG A 91 -3.39 5.07 -5.11
CA ARG A 91 -3.91 4.13 -4.10
C ARG A 91 -5.04 3.23 -4.62
N LEU A 92 -4.97 2.86 -5.90
CA LEU A 92 -5.96 1.99 -6.54
C LEU A 92 -5.97 0.56 -5.95
N GLY A 93 -4.98 0.18 -5.16
CA GLY A 93 -4.98 -1.09 -4.42
C GLY A 93 -6.13 -1.19 -3.41
N GLU A 94 -6.61 -0.07 -2.86
CA GLU A 94 -7.79 -0.08 -2.00
C GLU A 94 -9.06 -0.51 -2.75
N PHE A 95 -9.16 -0.20 -4.05
CA PHE A 95 -10.23 -0.70 -4.92
C PHE A 95 -10.06 -2.18 -5.26
N LEU A 96 -8.83 -2.64 -5.50
CA LEU A 96 -8.57 -4.08 -5.73
C LEU A 96 -8.91 -4.92 -4.51
N ARG A 97 -8.65 -4.42 -3.31
CA ARG A 97 -9.06 -5.07 -2.06
C ARG A 97 -10.58 -5.16 -1.95
N ALA A 98 -11.29 -4.07 -2.23
CA ALA A 98 -12.75 -4.02 -2.20
C ALA A 98 -13.40 -4.92 -3.27
N ASP A 99 -12.77 -5.03 -4.44
CA ASP A 99 -13.22 -5.93 -5.50
C ASP A 99 -13.01 -7.40 -5.12
N TRP A 100 -11.83 -7.73 -4.58
CA TRP A 100 -11.51 -9.07 -4.10
C TRP A 100 -12.45 -9.52 -2.97
N THR A 101 -12.77 -8.65 -2.01
CA THR A 101 -13.72 -8.97 -0.93
C THR A 101 -15.15 -9.10 -1.45
N ALA A 102 -15.57 -8.21 -2.35
CA ALA A 102 -16.91 -8.27 -2.95
C ALA A 102 -17.12 -9.51 -3.83
N ALA A 103 -16.09 -10.02 -4.51
CA ALA A 103 -16.17 -11.26 -5.29
C ALA A 103 -16.28 -12.52 -4.41
N ARG A 104 -15.97 -12.43 -3.11
CA ARG A 104 -15.89 -13.56 -2.18
C ARG A 104 -16.99 -13.56 -1.11
N SER A 105 -17.69 -12.45 -0.91
CA SER A 105 -18.86 -12.34 -0.04
C SER A 105 -20.13 -12.22 -0.88
N SER A 106 -21.12 -13.04 -0.58
CA SER A 106 -22.44 -12.93 -1.18
C SER A 106 -23.13 -11.63 -0.73
N ALA A 107 -23.51 -10.82 -1.72
CA ALA A 107 -24.46 -9.71 -1.67
C ALA A 107 -23.98 -8.38 -1.04
N GLU A 108 -23.97 -7.34 -1.89
CA GLU A 108 -24.23 -5.90 -1.63
C GLU A 108 -23.43 -5.11 -0.58
N PHE A 109 -22.73 -5.74 0.36
CA PHE A 109 -22.05 -5.06 1.46
C PHE A 109 -20.57 -4.77 1.20
N GLY A 110 -19.92 -5.47 0.25
CA GLY A 110 -18.45 -5.59 0.19
C GLY A 110 -17.65 -4.40 -0.39
N ARG A 111 -18.23 -3.56 -1.25
CA ARG A 111 -17.50 -2.43 -1.87
C ARG A 111 -17.59 -1.15 -1.04
N THR A 112 -18.77 -0.84 -0.53
CA THR A 112 -19.05 0.40 0.20
C THR A 112 -18.56 0.34 1.64
N SER A 113 -18.67 -0.81 2.32
CA SER A 113 -18.12 -0.99 3.67
C SER A 113 -16.59 -1.00 3.67
N ALA A 114 -15.96 -1.60 2.65
CA ALA A 114 -14.51 -1.61 2.50
C ALA A 114 -13.95 -0.19 2.29
N LEU A 115 -14.58 0.59 1.41
CA LEU A 115 -14.23 2.00 1.19
C LEU A 115 -14.48 2.86 2.44
N ALA A 116 -15.58 2.62 3.16
CA ALA A 116 -15.89 3.32 4.41
C ALA A 116 -14.91 2.98 5.54
N SER A 117 -14.50 1.71 5.67
CA SER A 117 -13.48 1.28 6.64
C SER A 117 -12.11 1.89 6.34
N ILE A 118 -11.76 2.01 5.05
CA ILE A 118 -10.53 2.67 4.61
C ILE A 118 -10.58 4.18 4.90
N ALA A 119 -11.73 4.83 4.72
CA ALA A 119 -11.92 6.23 5.07
C ALA A 119 -11.88 6.45 6.59
N ALA A 120 -12.41 5.52 7.39
CA ALA A 120 -12.37 5.57 8.86
C ALA A 120 -11.00 5.19 9.45
N GLU A 121 -10.16 4.48 8.70
CA GLU A 121 -8.76 4.17 9.07
C GLU A 121 -7.80 5.34 8.79
N ARG A 122 -8.27 6.39 8.10
CA ARG A 122 -7.51 7.58 7.71
C ARG A 122 -7.88 8.78 8.58
#